data_AF-A0A4S4N6R8-F1
#
_entry.id   AF-A0A4S4N6R8-F1
#
_cell.length_a   1.000
_cell.length_b   1.000
_cell.length_c   1.000
_cell.angle_alpha   90.00
_cell.angle_beta   90.00
_cell.angle_gamma   90.00
#
_symmetry.space_group_name_H-M   'P 1'
#
loop_
_entity.id
_entity.type
_entity.pdbx_description
1 polymer ?
#
loop_
_entity_poly.entity_id
_entity_poly.type
_entity_poly.pdbx_seq_one_letter_code
_entity_poly.pdbx_strand_id
1 'polypeptide(L)'
;MSSTPTSADSSGVLIPTPWADHEERSWAHVDSETVEAILHHDLPAAELYKLDTRRILESQWHIVDLQDSTVSFRSVPSAVQIYQTLDSLLIPLNIYFSILSVHALSAGQSVFLPSYFFQYLNHLVKISAQYKWDAVLLYHFAFFARRSSEMLNGDYKGWTRIDVDLMEELLVQHRKIPETPRSGWKK
;
A
#
# COMPACT_ATOMS: atom_id res chain seq x y z
N MET A 1 43.64 5.84 -53.21
CA MET A 1 42.21 5.52 -53.36
C MET A 1 41.75 5.04 -51.99
N SER A 2 41.13 5.95 -51.24
CA SER A 2 40.61 5.75 -49.89
C SER A 2 39.25 5.06 -49.95
N SER A 3 38.95 4.22 -48.97
CA SER A 3 37.58 4.01 -48.47
C SER A 3 37.64 3.46 -47.05
N THR A 4 37.29 4.34 -46.11
CA THR A 4 36.93 4.10 -44.71
C THR A 4 35.63 3.29 -44.61
N PRO A 5 35.46 2.42 -43.60
CA PRO A 5 34.15 1.90 -43.25
C PRO A 5 33.35 2.94 -42.44
N THR A 6 32.15 3.21 -42.94
CA THR A 6 31.15 4.12 -42.41
C THR A 6 30.62 3.66 -41.04
N SER A 7 30.64 4.59 -40.08
CA SER A 7 29.99 4.48 -38.76
C SER A 7 28.49 4.20 -38.92
N ALA A 8 28.01 3.10 -38.35
CA ALA A 8 26.58 2.84 -38.20
C ALA A 8 26.05 3.69 -37.05
N ASP A 9 25.24 4.67 -37.40
CA ASP A 9 24.47 5.54 -36.52
C ASP A 9 23.50 4.68 -35.68
N SER A 10 23.83 4.46 -34.40
CA SER A 10 22.91 3.89 -33.42
C SER A 10 21.99 4.97 -32.89
N SER A 11 21.11 5.45 -33.77
CA SER A 11 19.91 6.15 -33.35
C SER A 11 18.92 5.11 -32.81
N GLY A 12 19.08 4.78 -31.53
CA GLY A 12 18.14 3.93 -30.80
C GLY A 12 16.77 4.59 -30.77
N VAL A 13 15.89 4.17 -31.67
CA VAL A 13 14.47 4.49 -31.59
C VAL A 13 13.96 3.82 -30.32
N LEU A 14 13.79 4.60 -29.26
CA LEU A 14 13.01 4.21 -28.08
C LEU A 14 11.59 3.96 -28.58
N ILE A 15 11.25 2.68 -28.81
CA ILE A 15 9.87 2.27 -29.06
C ILE A 15 9.12 2.57 -27.76
N PRO A 16 8.17 3.52 -27.74
CA PRO A 16 7.35 3.75 -26.56
C PRO A 16 6.58 2.47 -26.28
N THR A 17 6.80 1.88 -25.10
CA THR A 17 6.06 0.69 -24.68
C THR A 17 4.60 1.07 -24.51
N PRO A 18 3.64 0.45 -25.23
CA PRO A 18 2.22 0.85 -25.23
C PRO A 18 1.53 0.79 -23.85
N TRP A 19 2.17 0.18 -22.86
CA TRP A 19 1.68 0.06 -21.48
C TRP A 19 2.17 1.19 -20.55
N ALA A 20 3.21 1.93 -20.93
CA ALA A 20 3.73 3.04 -20.11
C ALA A 20 2.67 4.14 -19.89
N ASP A 21 1.92 4.46 -20.96
CA ASP A 21 0.85 5.48 -20.93
C ASP A 21 -0.36 5.06 -20.07
N HIS A 22 -0.57 3.76 -19.87
CA HIS A 22 -1.68 3.23 -19.06
C HIS A 22 -1.33 3.21 -17.57
N GLU A 23 -0.06 2.93 -17.24
CA GLU A 23 0.43 2.85 -15.86
C GLU A 23 0.51 4.23 -15.21
N GLU A 24 1.02 5.24 -15.92
CA GLU A 24 1.08 6.63 -15.46
C GLU A 24 -0.32 7.20 -15.15
N ARG A 25 -1.35 6.69 -15.85
CA ARG A 25 -2.76 7.06 -15.62
C ARG A 25 -3.38 6.44 -14.37
N SER A 26 -2.89 5.29 -13.91
CA SER A 26 -3.54 4.49 -12.88
C SER A 26 -3.43 5.09 -11.47
N TRP A 27 -2.42 5.93 -11.25
CA TRP A 27 -2.16 6.68 -10.03
C TRP A 27 -1.81 8.15 -10.30
N ALA A 28 -2.32 8.72 -11.40
CA ALA A 28 -2.10 10.13 -11.73
C ALA A 28 -2.59 11.10 -10.64
N HIS A 29 -3.46 10.63 -9.74
CA HIS A 29 -3.93 11.39 -8.58
C HIS A 29 -2.98 11.35 -7.37
N VAL A 30 -1.91 10.56 -7.41
CA VAL A 30 -0.92 10.45 -6.34
C VAL A 30 0.17 11.49 -6.57
N ASP A 31 0.45 12.31 -5.54
CA ASP A 31 1.48 13.34 -5.62
C ASP A 31 2.87 12.73 -5.87
N SER A 32 3.68 13.38 -6.70
CA SER A 32 5.02 12.90 -7.07
C SER A 32 5.94 12.68 -5.86
N GLU A 33 5.81 13.50 -4.81
CA GLU A 33 6.58 13.33 -3.56
C GLU A 33 6.19 12.02 -2.85
N THR A 34 4.91 11.66 -2.87
CA THR A 34 4.43 10.40 -2.29
C THR A 34 4.93 9.22 -3.11
N VAL A 35 4.91 9.31 -4.44
CA VAL A 35 5.49 8.28 -5.31
C VAL A 35 6.98 8.10 -4.99
N GLU A 36 7.74 9.18 -4.91
CA GLU A 36 9.18 9.12 -4.60
C GLU A 36 9.45 8.47 -3.22
N ALA A 37 8.65 8.82 -2.21
CA ALA A 37 8.73 8.19 -0.88
C ALA A 37 8.42 6.69 -0.91
N ILE A 38 7.54 6.23 -1.80
CA ILE A 38 7.28 4.80 -2.00
C ILE A 38 8.50 4.10 -2.61
N LEU A 39 9.09 4.70 -3.65
CA LEU A 39 10.24 4.15 -4.36
C LEU A 39 11.47 4.04 -3.46
N HIS A 40 11.63 4.97 -2.52
CA HIS A 40 12.68 4.96 -1.50
C HIS A 40 12.34 4.15 -0.25
N HIS A 41 11.13 3.55 -0.18
CA HIS A 41 10.63 2.81 0.98
C HIS A 41 10.50 3.63 2.27
N ASP A 42 10.39 4.96 2.14
CA ASP A 42 10.30 5.92 3.23
C ASP A 42 8.86 6.29 3.61
N LEU A 43 7.86 5.93 2.80
CA LEU A 43 6.45 6.19 3.11
C LEU A 43 6.00 5.37 4.34
N PRO A 44 5.60 6.02 5.46
CA PRO A 44 5.10 5.31 6.62
C PRO A 44 3.75 4.64 6.34
N ALA A 45 3.51 3.48 6.95
CA ALA A 45 2.24 2.75 6.79
C ALA A 45 1.01 3.59 7.18
N ALA A 46 1.16 4.47 8.18
CA ALA A 46 0.11 5.38 8.63
C ALA A 46 -0.27 6.44 7.60
N GLU A 47 0.57 6.69 6.59
CA GLU A 47 0.36 7.68 5.53
C GLU A 47 -0.13 7.08 4.21
N LEU A 48 -0.32 5.76 4.14
CA LEU A 48 -0.83 5.09 2.93
C LEU A 48 -2.16 5.69 2.44
N TYR A 49 -2.96 6.30 3.31
CA TYR A 49 -4.25 6.90 2.96
C TYR A 49 -4.13 8.00 1.90
N LYS A 50 -2.93 8.60 1.76
CA LYS A 50 -2.61 9.56 0.70
C LYS A 50 -2.73 8.95 -0.71
N LEU A 51 -2.80 7.63 -0.82
CA LEU A 51 -2.96 6.94 -2.10
C LEU A 51 -4.44 6.76 -2.50
N ASP A 52 -5.37 6.93 -1.56
CA ASP A 52 -6.80 6.77 -1.82
C ASP A 52 -7.47 8.10 -2.17
N THR A 53 -7.82 8.26 -3.45
CA THR A 53 -8.51 9.46 -3.96
C THR A 53 -9.79 9.80 -3.21
N ARG A 54 -10.53 8.79 -2.71
CA ARG A 54 -11.77 9.02 -1.95
C ARG A 54 -11.48 9.78 -0.66
N ARG A 55 -10.36 9.46 -0.02
CA ARG A 55 -9.93 10.07 1.24
C ARG A 55 -9.26 11.41 1.05
N ILE A 56 -8.49 11.56 -0.03
CA ILE A 56 -8.02 12.88 -0.48
C ILE A 56 -9.24 13.80 -0.64
N LEU A 57 -10.25 13.34 -1.35
CA LEU A 57 -11.45 14.13 -1.61
C LEU A 57 -12.22 14.43 -0.32
N GLU A 58 -12.49 13.45 0.56
CA GLU A 58 -13.10 13.66 1.89
C GLU A 58 -12.32 14.68 2.74
N SER A 59 -10.98 14.61 2.73
CA SER A 59 -10.15 15.58 3.44
C SER A 59 -10.28 17.00 2.87
N GLN A 60 -10.48 17.14 1.55
CA GLN A 60 -10.75 18.41 0.90
C GLN A 60 -12.16 18.94 1.19
N TRP A 61 -13.19 18.08 1.24
CA TRP A 61 -14.55 18.48 1.64
C TRP A 61 -14.59 19.05 3.06
N HIS A 62 -13.83 18.46 3.99
CA HIS A 62 -13.74 18.97 5.36
C HIS A 62 -12.98 20.30 5.49
N ILE A 63 -12.16 20.68 4.50
CA ILE A 63 -11.50 22.00 4.43
C ILE A 63 -12.46 23.06 3.87
N VAL A 64 -13.29 22.69 2.90
CA VAL A 64 -14.28 23.60 2.30
C VAL A 64 -15.42 23.94 3.27
N ASP A 65 -15.83 22.99 4.12
CA ASP A 65 -16.89 23.19 5.14
C ASP A 65 -16.41 24.02 6.36
N LEU A 66 -15.12 24.36 6.44
CA LEU A 66 -14.50 25.13 7.52
C LEU A 66 -14.28 26.61 7.15
N GLN A 67 -14.89 27.08 6.06
CA GLN A 67 -14.80 28.48 5.61
C GLN A 67 -15.88 29.39 6.20
N ASP A 68 -16.74 28.89 7.09
CA ASP A 68 -17.64 29.71 7.90
C ASP A 68 -17.19 29.68 9.37
N SER A 69 -16.33 30.62 9.71
CA SER A 69 -16.01 31.09 11.06
C SER A 69 -15.19 30.15 11.97
N THR A 70 -13.91 30.53 12.15
CA THR A 70 -12.87 30.00 13.07
C THR A 70 -11.98 28.89 12.53
N VAL A 71 -10.75 29.28 12.16
CA VAL A 71 -9.64 28.38 11.83
C VAL A 71 -9.22 27.66 13.11
N SER A 72 -9.69 26.44 13.30
CA SER A 72 -9.11 25.50 14.24
C SER A 72 -8.05 24.67 13.52
N PHE A 73 -6.82 24.65 14.04
CA PHE A 73 -5.82 23.67 13.63
C PHE A 73 -6.35 22.28 14.01
N ARG A 74 -7.01 21.59 13.06
CA ARG A 74 -7.41 20.20 13.26
C ARG A 74 -6.14 19.37 13.45
N SER A 75 -6.05 18.68 14.58
CA SER A 75 -5.06 17.62 14.79
C SER A 75 -5.16 16.62 13.65
N VAL A 76 -4.01 16.21 13.09
CA VAL A 76 -3.94 15.12 12.10
C VAL A 76 -4.73 13.92 12.65
N PRO A 77 -5.73 13.39 11.92
CA PRO A 77 -6.51 12.26 12.41
C PRO A 77 -5.58 11.10 12.77
N SER A 78 -5.83 10.46 13.91
CA SER A 78 -5.05 9.26 14.28
C SER A 78 -5.24 8.18 13.22
N ALA A 79 -4.23 7.35 13.00
CA ALA A 79 -4.29 6.31 11.97
C ALA A 79 -5.50 5.37 12.14
N VAL A 80 -5.99 5.15 13.36
CA VAL A 80 -7.23 4.38 13.64
C VAL A 80 -8.49 5.09 13.14
N GLN A 81 -8.53 6.42 13.21
CA GLN A 81 -9.64 7.22 12.66
C GLN A 81 -9.61 7.25 11.13
N ILE A 82 -8.41 7.13 10.55
CA ILE A 82 -8.23 7.00 9.12
C ILE A 82 -8.67 5.59 8.73
N TYR A 83 -7.95 4.56 9.11
CA TYR A 83 -8.23 3.19 8.71
C TYR A 83 -9.34 2.55 9.57
N GLN A 84 -10.60 2.93 9.35
CA GLN A 84 -11.74 2.38 10.10
C GLN A 84 -12.19 1.01 9.61
N THR A 85 -11.88 0.66 8.38
CA THR A 85 -12.32 -0.58 7.73
C THR A 85 -11.18 -1.27 6.98
N LEU A 86 -11.34 -2.56 6.70
CA LEU A 86 -10.39 -3.29 5.88
C LEU A 86 -10.20 -2.63 4.50
N ASP A 87 -11.30 -2.21 3.85
CA ASP A 87 -11.24 -1.58 2.53
C ASP A 87 -10.43 -0.29 2.55
N SER A 88 -10.58 0.50 3.62
CA SER A 88 -9.82 1.74 3.78
C SER A 88 -8.31 1.54 3.88
N LEU A 89 -7.87 0.31 4.18
CA LEU A 89 -6.48 -0.10 4.18
C LEU A 89 -6.10 -0.77 2.86
N LEU A 90 -6.93 -1.68 2.34
CA LEU A 90 -6.60 -2.47 1.15
C LEU A 90 -6.52 -1.61 -0.11
N ILE A 91 -7.39 -0.62 -0.30
CA ILE A 91 -7.38 0.23 -1.49
C ILE A 91 -6.04 0.96 -1.65
N PRO A 92 -5.58 1.79 -0.68
CA PRO A 92 -4.30 2.47 -0.82
C PRO A 92 -3.11 1.49 -0.87
N LEU A 93 -3.19 0.36 -0.17
CA LEU A 93 -2.14 -0.64 -0.18
C LEU A 93 -2.00 -1.36 -1.54
N ASN A 94 -3.11 -1.57 -2.26
CA ASN A 94 -3.05 -2.08 -3.63
C ASN A 94 -2.34 -1.09 -4.56
N ILE A 95 -2.62 0.21 -4.42
CA ILE A 95 -1.95 1.26 -5.20
C ILE A 95 -0.45 1.27 -4.89
N TYR A 96 -0.08 1.25 -3.59
CA TYR A 96 1.30 1.14 -3.13
C TYR A 96 2.05 -0.04 -3.78
N PHE A 97 1.47 -1.24 -3.72
CA PHE A 97 2.08 -2.44 -4.31
C PHE A 97 2.13 -2.41 -5.82
N SER A 98 1.19 -1.74 -6.47
CA SER A 98 1.18 -1.60 -7.91
C SER A 98 2.33 -0.67 -8.36
N ILE A 99 2.55 0.46 -7.66
CA ILE A 99 3.69 1.38 -7.88
C ILE A 99 5.01 0.63 -7.74
N LEU A 100 5.15 -0.07 -6.61
CA LEU A 100 6.34 -0.87 -6.36
C LEU A 100 6.56 -1.95 -7.41
N SER A 101 5.50 -2.64 -7.85
CA SER A 101 5.62 -3.71 -8.85
C SER A 101 6.19 -3.18 -10.16
N VAL A 102 5.64 -2.08 -10.68
CA VAL A 102 6.11 -1.48 -11.95
C VAL A 102 7.59 -1.10 -11.85
N HIS A 103 7.96 -0.36 -10.80
CA HIS A 103 9.33 0.10 -10.63
C HIS A 103 10.33 -1.03 -10.34
N ALA A 104 9.99 -1.95 -9.45
CA ALA A 104 10.87 -3.05 -9.09
C ALA A 104 11.09 -4.02 -10.27
N LEU A 105 10.05 -4.28 -11.06
CA LEU A 105 10.17 -5.13 -12.26
C LEU A 105 11.06 -4.48 -13.32
N SER A 106 10.95 -3.17 -13.54
CA SER A 106 11.85 -2.46 -14.46
C SER A 106 13.30 -2.43 -13.95
N ALA A 107 13.50 -2.47 -12.64
CA ALA A 107 14.80 -2.64 -11.98
C ALA A 107 15.31 -4.10 -11.94
N GLY A 108 14.64 -5.05 -12.60
CA GLY A 108 15.09 -6.45 -12.72
C GLY A 108 14.68 -7.38 -11.58
N GLN A 109 13.72 -6.99 -10.75
CA GLN A 109 13.15 -7.88 -9.73
C GLN A 109 12.33 -9.02 -10.35
N SER A 110 12.03 -10.02 -9.52
CA SER A 110 11.28 -11.21 -9.92
C SER A 110 9.90 -10.86 -10.50
N VAL A 111 9.55 -11.46 -11.65
CA VAL A 111 8.19 -11.38 -12.24
C VAL A 111 7.09 -11.90 -11.31
N PHE A 112 7.45 -12.65 -10.27
CA PHE A 112 6.52 -13.12 -9.25
C PHE A 112 6.27 -12.10 -8.13
N LEU A 113 6.91 -10.92 -8.15
CA LEU A 113 6.78 -9.91 -7.11
C LEU A 113 5.32 -9.54 -6.78
N PRO A 114 4.41 -9.31 -7.75
CA PRO A 114 3.00 -9.05 -7.43
C PRO A 114 2.33 -10.16 -6.62
N SER A 115 2.77 -11.42 -6.79
CA SER A 115 2.23 -12.56 -6.02
C SER A 115 2.62 -12.50 -4.54
N TYR A 116 3.74 -11.85 -4.20
CA TYR A 116 4.17 -11.70 -2.81
C TYR A 116 3.26 -10.71 -2.08
N PHE A 117 2.98 -9.59 -2.73
CA PHE A 117 2.04 -8.59 -2.25
C PHE A 117 0.62 -9.14 -2.12
N PHE A 118 0.15 -9.90 -3.11
CA PHE A 118 -1.16 -10.54 -3.06
C PHE A 118 -1.31 -11.52 -1.88
N GLN A 119 -0.26 -12.27 -1.55
CA GLN A 119 -0.28 -13.15 -0.37
C GLN A 119 -0.48 -12.35 0.93
N TYR A 120 0.18 -11.20 1.06
CA TYR A 120 -0.01 -10.32 2.21
C TYR A 120 -1.42 -9.73 2.29
N LEU A 121 -1.98 -9.27 1.16
CA LEU A 121 -3.37 -8.77 1.12
C LEU A 121 -4.36 -9.85 1.60
N ASN A 122 -4.20 -11.09 1.13
CA ASN A 122 -5.03 -12.21 1.61
C ASN A 122 -4.82 -12.51 3.10
N HIS A 123 -3.60 -12.35 3.61
CA HIS A 123 -3.33 -12.49 5.03
C HIS A 123 -4.09 -11.45 5.85
N LEU A 124 -4.06 -10.17 5.44
CA LEU A 124 -4.84 -9.09 6.07
C LEU A 124 -6.35 -9.40 6.09
N VAL A 125 -6.89 -9.90 4.98
CA VAL A 125 -8.30 -10.35 4.91
C VAL A 125 -8.56 -11.45 5.95
N LYS A 126 -7.69 -12.45 6.05
CA LYS A 126 -7.85 -13.56 7.02
C LYS A 126 -7.78 -13.09 8.47
N ILE A 127 -6.81 -12.25 8.83
CA ILE A 127 -6.65 -11.81 10.22
C ILE A 127 -7.73 -10.79 10.61
N SER A 128 -8.20 -9.95 9.68
CA SER A 128 -9.32 -9.04 9.94
C SER A 128 -10.63 -9.76 10.23
N ALA A 129 -10.85 -10.96 9.67
CA ALA A 129 -11.98 -11.80 10.03
C ALA A 129 -11.86 -12.41 11.43
N GLN A 130 -10.64 -12.68 11.91
CA GLN A 130 -10.39 -13.47 13.13
C GLN A 130 -10.07 -12.63 14.37
N TYR A 131 -9.54 -11.42 14.19
CA TYR A 131 -9.03 -10.57 15.28
C TYR A 131 -9.71 -9.20 15.27
N LYS A 132 -9.65 -8.50 16.41
CA LYS A 132 -10.15 -7.12 16.52
C LYS A 132 -9.37 -6.19 15.58
N TRP A 133 -10.06 -5.21 15.01
CA TRP A 133 -9.55 -4.42 13.89
C TRP A 133 -8.36 -3.51 14.27
N ASP A 134 -8.44 -2.87 15.43
CA ASP A 134 -7.38 -2.11 16.08
C ASP A 134 -6.07 -2.92 16.22
N ALA A 135 -6.17 -4.18 16.66
CA ALA A 135 -5.02 -5.07 16.74
C ALA A 135 -4.44 -5.43 15.35
N VAL A 136 -5.31 -5.65 14.37
CA VAL A 136 -4.91 -5.91 12.97
C VAL A 136 -4.20 -4.71 12.36
N LEU A 137 -4.64 -3.49 12.67
CA LEU A 137 -4.01 -2.27 12.19
C LEU A 137 -2.61 -2.07 12.80
N LEU A 138 -2.45 -2.32 14.10
CA LEU A 138 -1.14 -2.30 14.76
C LEU A 138 -0.19 -3.35 14.18
N TYR A 139 -0.68 -4.58 13.96
CA TYR A 139 0.08 -5.62 13.27
C TYR A 139 0.50 -5.16 11.87
N HIS A 140 -0.41 -4.56 11.09
CA HIS A 140 -0.10 -4.06 9.76
C HIS A 140 1.03 -3.02 9.80
N PHE A 141 0.98 -2.04 10.70
CA PHE A 141 2.02 -1.00 10.81
C PHE A 141 3.39 -1.58 11.16
N ALA A 142 3.45 -2.47 12.16
CA ALA A 142 4.69 -3.12 12.56
C ALA A 142 5.25 -4.01 11.44
N PHE A 143 4.40 -4.81 10.79
CA PHE A 143 4.77 -5.67 9.68
C PHE A 143 5.30 -4.83 8.51
N PHE A 144 4.56 -3.80 8.11
CA PHE A 144 4.93 -2.93 6.99
C PHE A 144 6.29 -2.27 7.23
N ALA A 145 6.55 -1.72 8.42
CA ALA A 145 7.84 -1.10 8.75
C ALA A 145 9.02 -2.09 8.60
N ARG A 146 8.86 -3.34 9.05
CA ARG A 146 9.87 -4.39 8.87
C ARG A 146 10.11 -4.68 7.38
N ARG A 147 9.04 -4.80 6.59
CA ARG A 147 9.16 -5.06 5.15
C ARG A 147 9.78 -3.90 4.38
N SER A 148 9.44 -2.65 4.71
CA SER A 148 10.09 -1.46 4.12
C SER A 148 11.60 -1.48 4.36
N SER A 149 12.03 -1.83 5.57
CA SER A 149 13.46 -1.96 5.87
C SER A 149 14.16 -3.07 5.10
N GLU A 150 13.48 -4.19 4.81
CA GLU A 150 14.03 -5.28 4.00
C GLU A 150 14.15 -4.87 2.52
N MET A 151 13.15 -4.15 2.01
CA MET A 151 13.12 -3.68 0.62
C MET A 151 14.22 -2.65 0.31
N LEU A 152 14.75 -1.92 1.29
CA LEU A 152 15.95 -1.08 1.12
C LEU A 152 17.17 -1.87 0.59
N ASN A 153 17.21 -3.18 0.87
CA ASN A 153 18.24 -4.09 0.36
C ASN A 153 17.79 -4.88 -0.87
N GLY A 154 16.64 -4.51 -1.46
CA GLY A 154 16.02 -5.20 -2.59
C GLY A 154 15.37 -6.55 -2.24
N ASP A 155 15.17 -6.88 -0.95
CA ASP A 155 14.49 -8.11 -0.56
C ASP A 155 12.99 -7.88 -0.35
N TYR A 156 12.21 -8.37 -1.31
CA TYR A 156 10.74 -8.32 -1.26
C TYR A 156 10.11 -9.62 -0.75
N LYS A 157 10.88 -10.67 -0.46
CA LYS A 157 10.33 -11.99 -0.10
C LYS A 157 9.65 -11.96 1.26
N GLY A 158 9.98 -11.00 2.13
CA GLY A 158 9.34 -10.82 3.43
C GLY A 158 7.81 -10.70 3.34
N TRP A 159 7.27 -10.14 2.25
CA TRP A 159 5.82 -10.00 2.03
C TRP A 159 5.09 -11.35 1.91
N THR A 160 5.79 -12.42 1.55
CA THR A 160 5.23 -13.79 1.51
C THR A 160 5.11 -14.44 2.88
N ARG A 161 5.79 -13.88 3.90
CA ARG A 161 5.95 -14.53 5.20
C ARG A 161 4.91 -14.03 6.18
N ILE A 162 4.40 -14.94 6.99
CA ILE A 162 3.65 -14.59 8.19
C ILE A 162 4.66 -14.32 9.29
N ASP A 163 4.53 -13.16 9.94
CA ASP A 163 5.39 -12.77 11.06
C ASP A 163 4.76 -13.30 12.35
N VAL A 164 5.14 -14.53 12.72
CA VAL A 164 4.55 -15.27 13.85
C VAL A 164 4.77 -14.52 15.16
N ASP A 165 5.94 -13.93 15.35
CA ASP A 165 6.28 -13.16 16.55
C ASP A 165 5.35 -11.94 16.68
N LEU A 166 5.13 -11.18 15.59
CA LEU A 166 4.15 -10.08 15.60
C LEU A 166 2.72 -10.57 15.81
N MET A 167 2.35 -11.73 15.28
CA MET A 167 1.03 -12.29 15.52
C MET A 167 0.83 -12.64 17.00
N GLU A 168 1.82 -13.26 17.64
CA GLU A 168 1.77 -13.60 19.06
C GLU A 168 1.67 -12.36 19.94
N GLU A 169 2.50 -11.35 19.67
CA GLU A 169 2.55 -10.11 20.43
C GLU A 169 1.26 -9.27 20.28
N LEU A 170 0.77 -9.10 19.04
CA LEU A 170 -0.26 -8.10 18.75
C LEU A 170 -1.65 -8.68 18.54
N LEU A 171 -1.77 -9.91 18.03
CA LEU A 171 -3.06 -10.47 17.59
C LEU A 171 -3.66 -11.48 18.55
N VAL A 172 -2.87 -12.42 19.10
CA VAL A 172 -3.40 -13.61 19.80
C VAL A 172 -4.39 -13.26 20.92
N GLN A 173 -4.05 -12.28 21.77
CA GLN A 173 -4.90 -11.80 22.86
C GLN A 173 -6.17 -11.05 22.42
N HIS A 174 -6.25 -10.68 21.13
CA HIS A 174 -7.33 -9.88 20.54
C HIS A 174 -8.21 -10.69 19.57
N ARG A 175 -8.25 -12.02 19.71
CA ARG A 175 -9.12 -12.88 18.91
C ARG A 175 -10.60 -12.53 19.15
N LYS A 176 -11.39 -12.48 18.07
CA LYS A 176 -12.84 -12.31 18.14
C LYS A 176 -13.47 -13.55 18.77
N ILE A 177 -14.41 -13.34 19.68
CA ILE A 177 -15.23 -14.42 20.24
C ILE A 177 -16.34 -14.70 19.22
N PRO A 178 -16.50 -15.95 18.74
CA PRO A 178 -17.62 -16.29 17.87
C PRO A 178 -18.92 -16.03 18.62
N GLU A 179 -19.84 -15.23 18.06
CA GLU A 179 -21.17 -15.11 18.64
C GLU A 179 -21.86 -16.48 18.56
N THR A 180 -22.09 -17.11 19.71
CA THR A 180 -22.95 -18.31 19.76
C THR A 180 -24.35 -17.91 19.31
N PRO A 181 -24.94 -18.60 18.31
CA PRO A 181 -26.31 -18.34 17.92
C PRO A 181 -27.22 -18.47 19.13
N ARG A 182 -27.98 -17.41 19.46
CA ARG A 182 -29.02 -17.48 20.50
C ARG A 182 -30.03 -18.55 20.06
N SER A 183 -29.95 -19.74 20.65
CA SER A 183 -30.93 -20.80 20.44
C SER A 183 -32.25 -20.41 21.10
N GLY A 184 -33.02 -19.57 20.41
CA GLY A 184 -34.40 -19.26 20.75
C GLY A 184 -35.33 -20.38 20.28
N TRP A 185 -35.25 -21.57 20.89
CA TRP A 185 -36.33 -22.53 20.81
C TRP A 185 -37.37 -22.16 21.87
N LYS A 186 -38.51 -21.62 21.45
CA LYS A 186 -39.73 -21.66 22.24
C LYS A 186 -40.64 -22.74 21.65
N LYS A 187 -40.98 -23.72 22.49
CA LYS A 187 -42.05 -24.70 22.28
C LYS A 187 -43.40 -24.01 22.33
#